data_AF-A0A2K3DT45-F1
#
_entry.id   AF-A0A2K3DT45-F1
#
_cell.length_a   1.000
_cell.length_b   1.000
_cell.length_c   1.000
_cell.angle_alpha   90.00
_cell.angle_beta   90.00
_cell.angle_gamma   90.00
#
_symmetry.space_group_name_H-M   'P 1'
#
loop_
_entity.id
_entity.type
_entity.pdbx_description
1 polymer ?
#
loop_
_entity_poly.entity_id
_entity_poly.type
_entity_poly.pdbx_seq_one_letter_code
_entity_poly.pdbx_strand_id
1 'polypeptide(L)'
;MSGTSAGDVAAAILAGGTRHAVIRAVLGVQGATYVNAALARHLGLRTVALGGSGRVSPGGARGPVSLLAEPGIQIQLLDTDGGPLVTYPAPLVFVLDGGVPFDLHISLDVCGACQVSSAGYRVKPPPPAGGGASSGAQESLRIPLPRLVPRRWQKGEPREQPRAAPIWVANNTFDEALALVAARAGVRARLAAAAAGRDADAAAARATGELERQYGHGTSGRLPGGSPAVAAPDQPAGDGQGQGQQEPWSAGSEDPVAAGLPPLPPALRSARWAEVAATHLPAGDTECVVCAWSLTGAAEAGAAARAAAAGGGGGAEEAGPGPGDVVVQLGCRHTYHELCVRQMMMQRQSRSCPLCRAAVCG
;
A
#
# COMPACT_ATOMS: atom_id res chain seq x y z
N MET A 1 12.47 -29.01 -0.57
CA MET A 1 11.59 -28.21 -1.45
C MET A 1 12.27 -26.88 -1.71
N SER A 2 12.72 -26.66 -2.93
CA SER A 2 13.39 -25.43 -3.38
C SER A 2 12.39 -24.28 -3.25
N GLY A 3 12.62 -23.36 -2.32
CA GLY A 3 11.73 -22.20 -2.16
C GLY A 3 11.69 -21.41 -3.45
N THR A 4 10.54 -21.40 -4.13
CA THR A 4 10.26 -20.47 -5.22
C THR A 4 10.43 -19.08 -4.64
N SER A 5 11.52 -18.41 -5.01
CA SER A 5 11.80 -17.03 -4.63
C SER A 5 10.70 -16.15 -5.20
N ALA A 6 9.67 -15.93 -4.39
CA ALA A 6 8.63 -14.96 -4.66
C ALA A 6 9.32 -13.60 -4.84
N GLY A 7 9.17 -13.00 -6.02
CA GLY A 7 9.85 -11.77 -6.40
C GLY A 7 9.05 -10.59 -5.89
N ASP A 8 9.78 -9.58 -5.44
CA ASP A 8 9.19 -8.31 -5.04
C ASP A 8 8.54 -7.64 -6.26
N VAL A 9 7.26 -7.30 -6.13
CA VAL A 9 6.50 -6.51 -7.09
C VAL A 9 6.05 -5.21 -6.41
N ALA A 10 5.93 -4.14 -7.18
CA ALA A 10 5.28 -2.93 -6.70
C ALA A 10 3.77 -3.14 -6.69
N ALA A 11 3.14 -2.77 -5.57
CA ALA A 11 1.70 -2.81 -5.43
C ALA A 11 1.17 -1.52 -4.81
N ALA A 12 -0.14 -1.33 -4.82
CA ALA A 12 -0.82 -0.36 -3.99
C ALA A 12 -2.08 -0.98 -3.38
N ILE A 13 -2.39 -0.58 -2.16
CA ILE A 13 -3.66 -0.90 -1.50
C ILE A 13 -4.58 0.29 -1.69
N LEU A 14 -5.76 0.07 -2.27
CA LEU A 14 -6.81 1.06 -2.36
C LEU A 14 -7.84 0.74 -1.31
N ALA A 15 -8.04 1.66 -0.38
CA ALA A 15 -8.93 1.46 0.75
C ALA A 15 -9.58 2.80 1.11
N GLY A 16 -10.91 2.80 1.28
CA GLY A 16 -11.65 4.01 1.62
C GLY A 16 -11.49 5.16 0.61
N GLY A 17 -11.25 4.84 -0.67
CA GLY A 17 -11.00 5.84 -1.72
C GLY A 17 -9.58 6.42 -1.73
N THR A 18 -8.72 6.03 -0.78
CA THR A 18 -7.32 6.44 -0.74
C THR A 18 -6.44 5.35 -1.35
N ARG A 19 -5.42 5.76 -2.11
CA ARG A 19 -4.42 4.87 -2.71
C ARG A 19 -3.13 4.94 -1.91
N HIS A 20 -2.70 3.80 -1.38
CA HIS A 20 -1.48 3.66 -0.61
C HIS A 20 -0.47 2.81 -1.38
N ALA A 21 0.64 3.41 -1.84
CA ALA A 21 1.70 2.66 -2.49
C ALA A 21 2.38 1.71 -1.51
N VAL A 22 2.59 0.45 -1.92
CA VAL A 22 3.25 -0.61 -1.15
C VAL A 22 4.39 -1.18 -2.01
N ILE A 23 5.62 -0.89 -1.58
CA ILE A 23 6.81 -1.15 -2.41
C ILE A 23 7.30 -2.59 -2.28
N ARG A 24 6.81 -3.35 -1.30
CA ARG A 24 7.31 -4.70 -1.01
C ARG A 24 6.17 -5.70 -0.93
N ALA A 25 5.49 -5.86 -2.06
CA ALA A 25 4.51 -6.91 -2.23
C ALA A 25 5.15 -8.18 -2.79
N VAL A 26 4.75 -9.32 -2.26
CA VAL A 26 5.25 -10.63 -2.67
C VAL A 26 4.10 -11.44 -3.24
N LEU A 27 4.29 -11.99 -4.44
CA LEU A 27 3.32 -12.88 -5.07
C LEU A 27 3.53 -14.32 -4.61
N GLY A 28 2.57 -14.84 -3.85
CA GLY A 28 2.50 -16.22 -3.40
C GLY A 28 1.65 -17.09 -4.31
N VAL A 29 2.03 -18.36 -4.43
CA VAL A 29 1.23 -19.39 -5.11
C VAL A 29 0.34 -20.17 -4.14
N GLN A 30 0.42 -19.90 -2.84
CA GLN A 30 -0.31 -20.61 -1.79
C GLN A 30 -0.54 -19.73 -0.56
N GLY A 31 -1.53 -20.10 0.24
CA GLY A 31 -1.88 -19.39 1.47
C GLY A 31 -2.87 -18.25 1.21
N ALA A 32 -3.08 -17.41 2.23
CA ALA A 32 -3.98 -16.27 2.17
C ALA A 32 -3.24 -14.99 1.74
N THR A 33 -3.99 -14.00 1.25
CA THR A 33 -3.48 -12.63 1.10
C THR A 33 -3.45 -11.93 2.47
N TYR A 34 -2.33 -11.30 2.81
CA TYR A 34 -2.18 -10.59 4.08
C TYR A 34 -1.18 -9.44 4.05
N VAL A 35 -1.34 -8.50 4.98
CA VAL A 35 -0.48 -7.35 5.20
C VAL A 35 0.15 -7.40 6.60
N ASN A 36 1.36 -6.87 6.73
CA ASN A 36 1.99 -6.70 8.03
C ASN A 36 1.23 -5.65 8.86
N ALA A 37 1.00 -5.93 10.15
CA ALA A 37 0.32 -5.01 11.06
C ALA A 37 1.01 -3.64 11.20
N ALA A 38 2.35 -3.59 11.14
CA ALA A 38 3.09 -2.33 11.14
C ALA A 38 2.79 -1.48 9.90
N LEU A 39 2.70 -2.11 8.72
CA LEU A 39 2.29 -1.42 7.50
C LEU A 39 0.83 -0.94 7.61
N ALA A 40 -0.08 -1.81 8.04
CA ALA A 40 -1.49 -1.43 8.19
C ALA A 40 -1.66 -0.21 9.11
N ARG A 41 -0.97 -0.19 10.26
CA ARG A 41 -0.93 0.96 11.17
C ARG A 41 -0.32 2.20 10.54
N HIS A 42 0.80 2.06 9.83
CA HIS A 42 1.47 3.17 9.15
C HIS A 42 0.57 3.82 8.09
N LEU A 43 -0.20 2.99 7.37
CA LEU A 43 -1.17 3.45 6.36
C LEU A 43 -2.48 3.96 6.97
N GLY A 44 -2.66 3.88 8.29
CA GLY A 44 -3.90 4.28 8.97
C GLY A 44 -5.09 3.37 8.64
N LEU A 45 -4.85 2.14 8.17
CA LEU A 45 -5.91 1.20 7.81
C LEU A 45 -6.55 0.63 9.07
N ARG A 46 -7.88 0.61 9.13
CA ARG A 46 -8.59 0.01 10.25
C ARG A 46 -8.49 -1.51 10.20
N THR A 47 -8.40 -2.11 11.38
CA THR A 47 -8.30 -3.56 11.56
C THR A 47 -9.35 -4.06 12.54
N VAL A 48 -9.87 -5.27 12.34
CA VAL A 48 -10.75 -5.96 13.28
C VAL A 48 -10.09 -7.26 13.70
N ALA A 49 -9.92 -7.48 15.01
CA ALA A 49 -9.43 -8.74 15.54
C ALA A 49 -10.43 -9.87 15.28
N LEU A 50 -9.95 -11.04 14.87
CA LEU A 50 -10.76 -12.24 14.68
C LEU A 50 -10.65 -13.12 15.93
N GLY A 51 -11.78 -13.65 16.39
CA GLY A 51 -11.88 -14.50 17.58
C GLY A 51 -11.54 -15.98 17.34
N GLY A 52 -11.41 -16.41 16.09
CA GLY A 52 -11.05 -17.78 15.74
C GLY A 52 -9.63 -18.20 16.19
N SER A 53 -9.23 -19.43 15.83
CA SER A 53 -7.94 -20.02 16.24
C SER A 53 -6.68 -19.34 15.64
N GLY A 54 -6.85 -18.31 14.81
CA GLY A 54 -5.78 -17.51 14.25
C GLY A 54 -5.12 -18.12 13.00
N ARG A 55 -3.83 -17.84 12.83
CA ARG A 55 -3.02 -18.35 11.70
C ARG A 55 -2.43 -19.72 12.02
N VAL A 56 -2.15 -20.48 10.97
CA VAL A 56 -1.40 -21.73 11.03
C VAL A 56 -0.23 -21.61 10.06
N SER A 57 0.97 -21.55 10.60
CA SER A 57 2.19 -21.61 9.80
C SER A 57 2.57 -23.07 9.54
N PRO A 58 3.31 -23.39 8.47
CA PRO A 58 3.78 -24.76 8.22
C PRO A 58 4.66 -25.32 9.36
N GLY A 59 5.24 -24.47 10.20
CA GLY A 59 5.94 -24.86 11.44
C GLY A 59 5.04 -25.00 12.68
N GLY A 60 3.71 -25.07 12.52
CA GLY A 60 2.75 -25.21 13.63
C GLY A 60 2.52 -23.94 14.46
N ALA A 61 3.29 -22.87 14.23
CA ALA A 61 3.12 -21.61 14.93
C ALA A 61 1.71 -21.04 14.71
N ARG A 62 1.01 -20.85 15.83
CA ARG A 62 -0.28 -20.17 15.91
C ARG A 62 -0.08 -18.75 16.40
N GLY A 63 -0.96 -17.86 15.99
CA GLY A 63 -0.94 -16.48 16.43
C GLY A 63 -2.23 -15.75 16.08
N PRO A 64 -2.52 -14.64 16.77
CA PRO A 64 -3.70 -13.84 16.50
C PRO A 64 -3.68 -13.35 15.05
N VAL A 65 -4.87 -13.21 14.48
CA VAL A 65 -5.07 -12.69 13.14
C VAL A 65 -6.13 -11.61 13.22
N SER A 66 -5.86 -10.50 12.57
CA SER A 66 -6.86 -9.46 12.33
C SER A 66 -7.24 -9.44 10.85
N LEU A 67 -8.29 -8.72 10.52
CA LEU A 67 -8.77 -8.49 9.16
C LEU A 67 -8.78 -6.98 8.88
N LEU A 68 -8.40 -6.57 7.67
CA LEU A 68 -8.62 -5.19 7.25
C LEU A 68 -10.11 -4.86 7.23
N ALA A 69 -10.48 -3.76 7.88
CA ALA A 69 -11.86 -3.35 8.08
C ALA A 69 -12.42 -2.50 6.93
N GLU A 70 -11.53 -2.03 6.05
CA GLU A 70 -11.89 -1.04 5.03
C GLU A 70 -12.86 -1.61 3.99
N PRO A 71 -13.89 -0.86 3.59
CA PRO A 71 -14.80 -1.29 2.56
C PRO A 71 -14.12 -1.21 1.19
N GLY A 72 -14.32 -2.25 0.38
CA GLY A 72 -13.94 -2.22 -1.04
C GLY A 72 -12.43 -2.18 -1.26
N ILE A 73 -11.67 -2.89 -0.42
CA ILE A 73 -10.23 -3.01 -0.59
C ILE A 73 -9.92 -3.59 -1.96
N GLN A 74 -9.01 -2.94 -2.67
CA GLN A 74 -8.44 -3.42 -3.91
C GLN A 74 -6.92 -3.43 -3.80
N ILE A 75 -6.29 -4.35 -4.51
CA ILE A 75 -4.84 -4.41 -4.65
C ILE A 75 -4.51 -4.13 -6.11
N GLN A 76 -3.77 -3.06 -6.33
CA GLN A 76 -3.17 -2.74 -7.62
C GLN A 76 -1.77 -3.33 -7.70
N LEU A 77 -1.43 -3.94 -8.83
CA LEU A 77 -0.04 -4.21 -9.19
C LEU A 77 0.42 -3.09 -10.12
N LEU A 78 1.64 -2.60 -9.90
CA LEU A 78 2.13 -1.38 -10.52
C LEU A 78 3.21 -1.64 -11.57
N ASP A 79 3.28 -0.74 -12.55
CA ASP A 79 4.41 -0.64 -13.47
C ASP A 79 5.62 0.05 -12.81
N THR A 80 6.69 0.26 -13.60
CA THR A 80 7.91 0.92 -13.14
C THR A 80 7.74 2.40 -12.85
N ASP A 81 6.72 3.04 -13.42
CA ASP A 81 6.41 4.47 -13.24
C ASP A 81 5.41 4.67 -12.08
N GLY A 82 4.97 3.58 -11.44
CA GLY A 82 3.99 3.59 -10.36
C GLY A 82 2.53 3.66 -10.86
N GLY A 83 2.30 3.53 -12.16
CA GLY A 83 0.97 3.40 -12.76
C GLY A 83 0.35 2.03 -12.52
N PRO A 84 -1.00 1.89 -12.53
CA PRO A 84 -1.66 0.61 -12.30
C PRO A 84 -1.63 -0.28 -13.55
N LEU A 85 -1.04 -1.47 -13.45
CA LEU A 85 -1.09 -2.52 -14.49
C LEU A 85 -2.38 -3.33 -14.42
N VAL A 86 -2.77 -3.71 -13.20
CA VAL A 86 -3.97 -4.52 -12.94
C VAL A 86 -4.47 -4.26 -11.53
N THR A 87 -5.79 -4.28 -11.36
CA THR A 87 -6.46 -4.07 -10.07
C THR A 87 -7.28 -5.29 -9.73
N TYR A 88 -7.07 -5.86 -8.55
CA TYR A 88 -7.83 -7.00 -8.04
C TYR A 88 -8.73 -6.58 -6.88
N PRO A 89 -10.00 -7.02 -6.84
CA PRO A 89 -10.78 -6.94 -5.61
C PRO A 89 -10.13 -7.84 -4.56
N ALA A 90 -9.86 -7.30 -3.38
CA ALA A 90 -9.24 -8.01 -2.28
C ALA A 90 -10.07 -7.82 -1.00
N PRO A 91 -11.31 -8.33 -0.97
CA PRO A 91 -12.22 -8.12 0.15
C PRO A 91 -11.77 -8.85 1.44
N LEU A 92 -10.92 -9.87 1.30
CA LEU A 92 -10.28 -10.59 2.40
C LEU A 92 -8.78 -10.34 2.38
N VAL A 93 -8.31 -9.45 3.26
CA VAL A 93 -6.88 -9.21 3.50
C VAL A 93 -6.63 -9.33 5.00
N PHE A 94 -5.92 -10.39 5.38
CA PHE A 94 -5.58 -10.62 6.77
C PHE A 94 -4.45 -9.69 7.23
N VAL A 95 -4.38 -9.43 8.52
CA VAL A 95 -3.36 -8.60 9.15
C VAL A 95 -2.65 -9.46 10.18
N LEU A 96 -1.34 -9.58 10.04
CA LEU A 96 -0.53 -10.43 10.91
C LEU A 96 0.45 -9.59 11.72
N ASP A 97 0.51 -9.85 13.02
CA ASP A 97 1.54 -9.32 13.91
C ASP A 97 2.79 -10.21 13.89
N GLY A 98 3.95 -9.56 13.99
CA GLY A 98 5.24 -10.19 14.29
C GLY A 98 5.91 -10.98 13.15
N GLY A 99 7.21 -10.74 12.97
CA GLY A 99 8.17 -11.66 12.34
C GLY A 99 8.03 -11.93 10.84
N VAL A 100 7.07 -11.31 10.14
CA VAL A 100 6.94 -11.44 8.69
C VAL A 100 7.82 -10.38 7.98
N PRO A 101 8.76 -10.78 7.11
CA PRO A 101 9.78 -9.87 6.57
C PRO A 101 9.32 -9.01 5.38
N PHE A 102 8.04 -9.09 4.99
CA PHE A 102 7.45 -8.38 3.86
C PHE A 102 6.22 -7.59 4.31
N ASP A 103 5.89 -6.57 3.53
CA ASP A 103 4.84 -5.62 3.87
C ASP A 103 3.46 -6.15 3.43
N LEU A 104 3.40 -6.77 2.24
CA LEU A 104 2.18 -7.34 1.67
C LEU A 104 2.49 -8.69 0.98
N HIS A 105 1.70 -9.71 1.27
CA HIS A 105 1.69 -10.99 0.56
C HIS A 105 0.38 -11.12 -0.20
N ILE A 106 0.45 -11.31 -1.51
CA ILE A 106 -0.70 -11.46 -2.40
C ILE A 106 -0.72 -12.89 -2.90
N SER A 107 -1.74 -13.65 -2.54
CA SER A 107 -1.87 -15.06 -2.90
C SER A 107 -2.90 -15.27 -4.01
N LEU A 108 -3.13 -16.53 -4.36
CA LEU A 108 -4.06 -16.96 -5.42
C LEU A 108 -5.53 -16.62 -5.13
N ASP A 109 -5.85 -16.29 -3.88
CA ASP A 109 -7.18 -15.84 -3.44
C ASP A 109 -7.54 -14.44 -3.98
N VAL A 110 -6.52 -13.64 -4.33
CA VAL A 110 -6.68 -12.33 -4.96
C VAL A 110 -6.17 -12.35 -6.40
N CYS A 111 -4.98 -12.91 -6.63
CA CYS A 111 -4.31 -12.90 -7.92
C CYS A 111 -4.26 -14.32 -8.51
N GLY A 112 -5.25 -14.66 -9.34
CA GLY A 112 -5.34 -15.96 -9.99
C GLY A 112 -4.14 -16.25 -10.90
N ALA A 113 -3.41 -17.32 -10.59
CA ALA A 113 -2.26 -17.85 -11.34
C ALA A 113 -1.11 -16.85 -11.58
N CYS A 114 -0.01 -17.08 -10.86
CA CYS A 114 1.27 -16.46 -11.14
C CYS A 114 2.18 -17.46 -11.86
N GLN A 115 2.55 -17.19 -13.11
CA GLN A 115 3.67 -17.91 -13.72
C GLN A 115 4.97 -17.19 -13.37
N VAL A 116 5.84 -17.89 -12.66
CA VAL A 116 7.22 -17.44 -12.42
C VAL A 116 8.08 -17.97 -13.56
N SER A 117 8.74 -17.08 -14.30
CA SER A 117 9.76 -17.41 -15.28
C SER A 117 11.06 -16.70 -14.96
N SER A 118 12.16 -17.06 -15.64
CA SER A 118 13.42 -16.30 -15.57
C SER A 118 13.22 -14.82 -15.95
N ALA A 119 12.24 -14.53 -16.80
CA ALA A 119 11.86 -13.18 -17.22
C ALA A 119 10.98 -12.43 -16.21
N GLY A 120 10.57 -13.05 -15.09
CA GLY A 120 9.76 -12.44 -14.05
C GLY A 120 8.37 -13.03 -13.90
N TYR A 121 7.49 -12.26 -13.27
CA TYR A 121 6.15 -12.64 -12.87
C TYR A 121 5.16 -12.32 -13.99
N ARG A 122 4.21 -13.24 -14.21
CA ARG A 122 3.09 -13.04 -15.12
C ARG A 122 1.81 -13.37 -14.39
N VAL A 123 0.86 -12.44 -14.43
CA VAL A 123 -0.42 -12.57 -13.72
C VAL A 123 -1.58 -12.57 -14.70
N LYS A 124 -2.67 -13.24 -14.30
CA LYS A 124 -3.93 -13.23 -15.04
C LYS A 124 -4.77 -12.04 -14.59
N PRO A 125 -5.34 -11.23 -15.50
CA PRO A 125 -6.28 -10.20 -15.12
C PRO A 125 -7.51 -10.80 -14.44
N PRO A 126 -8.19 -10.05 -13.55
CA PRO A 126 -9.45 -10.50 -12.99
C PRO A 126 -10.47 -10.74 -14.11
N PRO A 127 -11.41 -11.69 -13.94
CA PRO A 127 -12.49 -11.85 -14.89
C PRO A 127 -13.29 -10.55 -15.00
N PRO A 128 -13.77 -10.19 -16.21
CA PRO A 128 -14.62 -9.02 -16.38
C PRO A 128 -15.89 -9.16 -15.53
N ALA A 129 -16.31 -8.08 -14.88
CA ALA A 129 -17.51 -8.07 -14.07
C ALA A 129 -18.72 -8.50 -14.91
N GLY A 130 -19.32 -9.66 -14.58
CA GLY A 130 -20.50 -10.19 -15.25
C GLY A 130 -20.26 -11.10 -16.46
N GLY A 131 -19.00 -11.41 -16.81
CA GLY A 131 -18.68 -12.33 -17.91
C GLY A 131 -18.27 -13.71 -17.42
N GLY A 132 -19.08 -14.74 -17.70
CA GLY A 132 -18.66 -16.14 -17.53
C GLY A 132 -17.45 -16.42 -18.41
N ALA A 133 -16.27 -16.60 -17.80
CA ALA A 133 -15.03 -16.76 -18.54
C ALA A 133 -15.01 -18.11 -19.29
N SER A 134 -14.94 -18.06 -20.62
CA SER A 134 -14.49 -19.20 -21.41
C SER A 134 -12.98 -19.37 -21.17
N SER A 135 -12.60 -20.53 -20.63
CA SER A 135 -11.25 -20.83 -20.14
C SER A 135 -10.15 -20.71 -21.20
N GLY A 136 -10.49 -20.81 -22.50
CA GLY A 136 -9.51 -20.87 -23.59
C GLY A 136 -8.96 -19.51 -24.08
N ALA A 137 -9.72 -18.42 -24.01
CA ALA A 137 -9.28 -17.12 -24.55
C ALA A 137 -8.43 -16.31 -23.55
N GLN A 138 -8.60 -16.59 -22.25
CA GLN A 138 -7.99 -15.81 -21.17
C GLN A 138 -6.57 -16.26 -20.82
N GLU A 139 -6.11 -17.40 -21.34
CA GLU A 139 -4.75 -17.90 -21.12
C GLU A 139 -3.69 -17.10 -21.89
N SER A 140 -4.10 -16.46 -22.98
CA SER A 140 -3.25 -15.62 -23.84
C SER A 140 -2.94 -14.24 -23.26
N LEU A 141 -3.75 -13.75 -22.31
CA LEU A 141 -3.63 -12.39 -21.76
C LEU A 141 -2.92 -12.42 -20.39
N ARG A 142 -1.64 -12.82 -20.38
CA ARG A 142 -0.81 -12.74 -19.17
C ARG A 142 -0.09 -11.40 -19.13
N ILE A 143 -0.29 -10.64 -18.05
CA ILE A 143 0.33 -9.33 -17.86
C ILE A 143 1.72 -9.54 -17.24
N PRO A 144 2.81 -9.12 -17.91
CA PRO A 144 4.14 -9.15 -17.32
C PRO A 144 4.25 -8.11 -16.22
N LEU A 145 4.80 -8.49 -15.06
CA LEU A 145 5.08 -7.57 -13.98
C LEU A 145 6.57 -7.21 -13.95
N PRO A 146 6.91 -5.92 -13.81
CA PRO A 146 8.29 -5.53 -13.62
C PRO A 146 8.79 -6.12 -12.30
N ARG A 147 9.98 -6.74 -12.35
CA ARG A 147 10.68 -7.13 -11.13
C ARG A 147 11.27 -5.87 -10.53
N LEU A 148 11.01 -5.63 -9.25
CA LEU A 148 11.78 -4.64 -8.51
C LEU A 148 13.24 -5.11 -8.46
N VAL A 149 14.16 -4.19 -8.74
CA VAL A 149 15.60 -4.45 -8.62
C VAL A 149 15.87 -4.90 -7.18
N PRO A 150 16.71 -5.93 -6.95
CA PRO A 150 17.02 -6.39 -5.60
C PRO A 150 17.38 -5.20 -4.71
N ARG A 151 16.73 -5.14 -3.54
CA ARG A 151 16.96 -4.09 -2.56
C ARG A 151 18.46 -3.90 -2.32
N ARG A 152 18.90 -2.64 -2.34
CA ARG A 152 20.19 -2.26 -1.76
C ARG A 152 20.04 -2.30 -0.24
N TRP A 153 20.61 -3.33 0.38
CA TRP A 153 20.65 -3.49 1.84
C TRP A 153 21.37 -2.32 2.50
N GLN A 154 20.83 -1.81 3.60
CA GLN A 154 21.56 -0.81 4.38
C GLN A 154 22.77 -1.47 5.07
N LYS A 155 23.82 -0.69 5.33
CA LYS A 155 24.99 -1.18 6.07
C LYS A 155 24.56 -1.58 7.48
N GLY A 156 24.82 -2.83 7.87
CA GLY A 156 24.42 -3.38 9.17
C GLY A 156 23.02 -4.03 9.18
N GLU A 157 22.28 -3.95 8.08
CA GLU A 157 21.01 -4.66 7.97
C GLU A 157 21.25 -6.16 7.73
N PRO A 158 20.56 -7.06 8.46
CA PRO A 158 20.67 -8.49 8.20
C PRO A 158 20.25 -8.79 6.76
N ARG A 159 21.16 -9.39 5.98
CA ARG A 159 20.97 -9.71 4.56
C ARG A 159 20.09 -10.94 4.34
N GLU A 160 19.11 -11.16 5.20
CA GLU A 160 18.16 -12.25 5.03
C GLU A 160 17.11 -11.84 4.01
N GLN A 161 17.22 -12.41 2.82
CA GLN A 161 16.23 -12.20 1.78
C GLN A 161 14.84 -12.56 2.34
N PRO A 162 13.87 -11.64 2.35
CA PRO A 162 12.54 -11.89 2.87
C PRO A 162 11.96 -13.13 2.17
N ARG A 163 11.88 -14.25 2.89
CA ARG A 163 11.14 -15.40 2.39
C ARG A 163 9.71 -15.21 2.84
N ALA A 164 8.82 -14.91 1.90
CA ALA A 164 7.41 -15.06 2.16
C ALA A 164 7.12 -16.54 2.39
N ALA A 165 6.71 -16.89 3.60
CA ALA A 165 6.13 -18.18 3.87
C ALA A 165 4.64 -18.11 3.50
N PRO A 166 4.10 -19.10 2.78
CA PRO A 166 2.66 -19.22 2.68
C PRO A 166 2.10 -19.36 4.10
N ILE A 167 1.07 -18.58 4.39
CA ILE A 167 0.36 -18.64 5.67
C ILE A 167 -1.06 -19.11 5.37
N TRP A 168 -1.51 -20.08 6.15
CA TRP A 168 -2.90 -20.51 6.16
C TRP A 168 -3.60 -19.93 7.38
N VAL A 169 -4.87 -19.63 7.22
CA VAL A 169 -5.73 -19.20 8.31
C VAL A 169 -6.54 -20.41 8.76
N ALA A 170 -6.67 -20.61 10.07
CA ALA A 170 -7.47 -21.69 10.62
C ALA A 170 -8.91 -21.58 10.11
N ASN A 171 -9.55 -22.72 9.82
CA ASN A 171 -10.86 -22.76 9.18
C ASN A 171 -11.90 -21.88 9.88
N ASN A 172 -12.00 -21.96 11.22
CA ASN A 172 -12.94 -21.15 11.99
C ASN A 172 -12.65 -19.64 11.93
N THR A 173 -11.38 -19.25 11.83
CA THR A 173 -10.96 -17.84 11.70
C THR A 173 -11.25 -17.32 10.30
N PHE A 174 -11.05 -18.16 9.29
CA PHE A 174 -11.37 -17.82 7.91
C PHE A 174 -12.88 -17.68 7.71
N ASP A 175 -13.68 -18.59 8.30
CA ASP A 175 -15.15 -18.54 8.21
C ASP A 175 -15.71 -17.28 8.89
N GLU A 176 -15.18 -16.92 10.06
CA GLU A 176 -15.51 -15.66 10.74
C GLU A 176 -15.18 -14.45 9.85
N ALA A 177 -13.99 -14.41 9.26
CA ALA A 177 -13.58 -13.34 8.35
C ALA A 177 -14.50 -13.25 7.13
N LEU A 178 -14.83 -14.39 6.50
CA LEU A 178 -15.71 -14.46 5.35
C LEU A 178 -17.12 -13.96 5.71
N ALA A 179 -17.67 -14.39 6.86
CA ALA A 179 -18.98 -13.92 7.33
C ALA A 179 -18.99 -12.39 7.53
N LEU A 180 -17.93 -11.83 8.14
CA LEU A 180 -17.79 -10.38 8.32
C LEU A 180 -17.76 -9.63 6.99
N VAL A 181 -16.98 -10.11 6.03
CA VAL A 181 -16.85 -9.49 4.71
C VAL A 181 -18.14 -9.61 3.91
N ALA A 182 -18.79 -10.77 3.95
CA ALA A 182 -20.07 -11.01 3.28
C ALA A 182 -21.18 -10.12 3.84
N ALA A 183 -21.27 -9.97 5.17
CA ALA A 183 -22.21 -9.05 5.80
C ALA A 183 -22.00 -7.59 5.33
N ARG A 184 -20.75 -7.11 5.31
CA ARG A 184 -20.40 -5.76 4.81
C ARG A 184 -20.75 -5.59 3.33
N ALA A 185 -20.51 -6.60 2.50
CA ALA A 185 -20.87 -6.57 1.09
C ALA A 185 -22.39 -6.53 0.89
N GLY A 186 -23.14 -7.33 1.63
CA GLY A 186 -24.60 -7.33 1.63
C GLY A 186 -25.19 -5.96 1.99
N VAL A 187 -24.69 -5.32 3.06
CA VAL A 187 -25.13 -3.97 3.46
C VAL A 187 -24.88 -2.95 2.34
N ARG A 188 -23.70 -2.95 1.73
CA ARG A 188 -23.37 -2.02 0.63
C ARG A 188 -24.24 -2.25 -0.60
N ALA A 189 -24.43 -3.51 -0.98
CA ALA A 189 -25.27 -3.88 -2.12
C ALA A 189 -26.73 -3.47 -1.89
N ARG A 190 -27.24 -3.64 -0.66
CA ARG A 190 -28.57 -3.17 -0.26
C ARG A 190 -28.70 -1.66 -0.44
N LEU A 191 -27.78 -0.88 0.11
CA LEU A 191 -27.79 0.58 0.03
C LEU A 191 -27.71 1.07 -1.42
N ALA A 192 -26.81 0.49 -2.23
CA ALA A 192 -26.65 0.85 -3.63
C ALA A 192 -27.88 0.48 -4.49
N ALA A 193 -28.54 -0.64 -4.20
CA ALA A 193 -29.77 -1.05 -4.90
C ALA A 193 -30.96 -0.19 -4.50
N ALA A 194 -31.11 0.13 -3.21
CA ALA A 194 -32.15 1.04 -2.72
C ALA A 194 -32.02 2.43 -3.35
N ALA A 195 -30.80 2.99 -3.42
CA ALA A 195 -30.54 4.26 -4.09
C ALA A 195 -30.86 4.24 -5.60
N ALA A 196 -30.81 3.06 -6.22
CA ALA A 196 -31.13 2.87 -7.64
C ALA A 196 -32.59 2.43 -7.90
N GLY A 197 -33.46 2.37 -6.87
CA GLY A 197 -34.83 1.88 -7.01
C GLY A 197 -34.95 0.40 -7.39
N ARG A 198 -33.94 -0.41 -7.07
CA ARG A 198 -33.90 -1.85 -7.33
C ARG A 198 -34.18 -2.65 -6.06
N ASP A 199 -34.49 -3.93 -6.22
CA ASP A 199 -34.65 -4.87 -5.11
C ASP A 199 -33.35 -4.96 -4.27
N ALA A 200 -33.42 -4.39 -3.07
CA ALA A 200 -32.29 -4.21 -2.18
C ALA A 200 -31.88 -5.50 -1.48
N ASP A 201 -32.83 -6.37 -1.15
CA ASP A 201 -32.55 -7.65 -0.50
C ASP A 201 -32.02 -8.67 -1.49
N ALA A 202 -32.56 -8.71 -2.71
CA ALA A 202 -32.00 -9.55 -3.76
C ALA A 202 -30.56 -9.12 -4.12
N ALA A 203 -30.25 -7.82 -4.09
CA ALA A 203 -28.89 -7.33 -4.30
C ALA A 203 -27.94 -7.75 -3.17
N ALA A 204 -28.38 -7.64 -1.90
CA ALA A 204 -27.60 -8.09 -0.75
C ALA A 204 -27.31 -9.59 -0.82
N ALA A 205 -28.32 -10.42 -1.08
CA ALA A 205 -28.18 -11.87 -1.19
C ALA A 205 -27.22 -12.27 -2.33
N ARG A 206 -27.28 -11.60 -3.48
CA ARG A 206 -26.34 -11.84 -4.59
C ARG A 206 -24.89 -11.53 -4.19
N ALA A 207 -24.66 -10.40 -3.53
CA ALA A 207 -23.32 -9.99 -3.11
C ALA A 207 -22.71 -10.94 -2.06
N THR A 208 -23.50 -11.35 -1.06
CA THR A 208 -23.11 -12.36 -0.07
C THR A 208 -22.77 -13.69 -0.75
N GLY A 209 -23.66 -14.19 -1.60
CA GLY A 209 -23.47 -15.48 -2.27
C GLY A 209 -22.30 -15.48 -3.28
N GLU A 210 -21.95 -14.33 -3.86
CA GLU A 210 -20.77 -14.21 -4.72
C GLU A 210 -19.47 -14.39 -3.94
N LEU A 211 -19.35 -13.77 -2.76
CA LEU A 211 -18.20 -13.94 -1.88
C LEU A 211 -18.09 -15.38 -1.36
N GLU A 212 -19.20 -15.99 -0.97
CA GLU A 212 -19.22 -17.39 -0.55
C GLU A 212 -18.82 -18.35 -1.68
N ARG A 213 -19.20 -18.06 -2.94
CA ARG A 213 -18.72 -18.85 -4.09
C ARG A 213 -17.23 -18.65 -4.36
N GLN A 214 -16.74 -17.42 -4.24
CA GLN A 214 -15.34 -17.09 -4.48
C GLN A 214 -14.41 -17.65 -3.39
N TYR A 215 -14.84 -17.59 -2.12
CA TYR A 215 -14.04 -17.93 -0.94
C TYR A 215 -14.52 -19.17 -0.20
N GLY A 216 -15.42 -19.96 -0.81
CA GLY A 216 -15.98 -21.17 -0.24
C GLY A 216 -14.98 -22.31 -0.08
N HIS A 217 -15.47 -23.53 0.10
CA HIS A 217 -14.61 -24.68 0.34
C HIS A 217 -13.59 -24.90 -0.78
N GLY A 218 -12.30 -24.96 -0.40
CA GLY A 218 -11.19 -25.19 -1.32
C GLY A 218 -10.43 -23.93 -1.75
N THR A 219 -10.84 -22.73 -1.31
CA THR A 219 -10.11 -21.50 -1.65
C THR A 219 -8.71 -21.46 -1.05
N SER A 220 -7.75 -20.95 -1.83
CA SER A 220 -6.38 -20.71 -1.38
C SER A 220 -6.39 -19.81 -0.14
N GLY A 221 -5.80 -20.27 0.96
CA GLY A 221 -5.72 -19.51 2.21
C GLY A 221 -6.43 -20.15 3.40
N ARG A 222 -7.40 -21.03 3.16
CA ARG A 222 -7.93 -21.93 4.18
C ARG A 222 -6.94 -23.07 4.45
N LEU A 223 -6.86 -23.55 5.68
CA LEU A 223 -6.00 -24.68 6.03
C LEU A 223 -6.46 -25.95 5.28
N PRO A 224 -5.61 -26.57 4.44
CA PRO A 224 -5.98 -27.79 3.74
C PRO A 224 -6.18 -28.95 4.74
N GLY A 225 -7.28 -29.69 4.60
CA GLY A 225 -7.50 -30.96 5.32
C GLY A 225 -8.15 -30.87 6.72
N GLY A 226 -8.62 -29.70 7.16
CA GLY A 226 -9.30 -29.58 8.46
C GLY A 226 -10.79 -29.95 8.41
N SER A 227 -11.14 -31.18 8.84
CA SER A 227 -12.50 -31.50 9.29
C SER A 227 -12.91 -30.59 10.47
N PRO A 228 -14.20 -30.20 10.60
CA PRO A 228 -14.64 -29.30 11.65
C PRO A 228 -14.87 -30.06 12.96
N ALA A 229 -13.80 -30.39 13.71
CA ALA A 229 -13.92 -30.76 15.12
C ALA A 229 -12.54 -30.89 15.77
N VAL A 230 -12.02 -29.82 16.36
CA VAL A 230 -11.17 -29.96 17.55
C VAL A 230 -11.57 -28.84 18.50
N ALA A 231 -12.11 -29.25 19.65
CA ALA A 231 -12.54 -28.39 20.74
C ALA A 231 -11.44 -27.41 21.17
N ALA A 232 -11.86 -26.22 21.59
CA ALA A 232 -10.99 -25.22 22.19
C ALA A 232 -10.27 -25.80 23.42
N PRO A 233 -8.96 -25.58 23.58
CA PRO A 233 -8.30 -25.81 24.86
C PRO A 233 -8.55 -24.65 25.82
N ASP A 234 -8.75 -25.01 27.09
CA ASP A 234 -8.96 -24.17 28.26
C ASP A 234 -7.97 -23.00 28.39
N GLN A 235 -8.49 -21.85 28.81
CA GLN A 235 -7.71 -20.69 29.27
C GLN A 235 -7.13 -20.96 30.67
N PRO A 236 -5.84 -20.64 30.94
CA PRO A 236 -5.37 -20.45 32.30
C PRO A 236 -5.58 -19.01 32.76
N ALA A 237 -5.99 -18.89 34.03
CA ALA A 237 -6.18 -17.66 34.79
C ALA A 237 -4.92 -16.79 34.83
N GLY A 238 -5.11 -15.48 34.66
CA GLY A 238 -4.08 -14.46 34.87
C GLY A 238 -4.33 -13.70 36.17
N ASP A 239 -3.27 -13.61 36.99
CA ASP A 239 -3.11 -12.63 38.06
C ASP A 239 -1.78 -11.91 37.85
N GLY A 240 -1.73 -10.59 38.07
CA GLY A 240 -0.46 -9.86 38.15
C GLY A 240 -0.53 -8.38 37.80
N GLN A 241 -0.98 -7.58 38.76
CA GLN A 241 -0.87 -6.12 38.78
C GLN A 241 0.60 -5.64 38.75
N GLY A 242 0.86 -4.51 38.08
CA GLY A 242 2.12 -3.78 38.18
C GLY A 242 1.96 -2.33 37.73
N GLN A 243 1.76 -1.44 38.71
CA GLN A 243 1.75 0.02 38.55
C GLN A 243 3.18 0.55 38.41
N GLY A 244 3.38 1.63 37.65
CA GLY A 244 4.69 2.28 37.54
C GLY A 244 4.71 3.60 36.76
N GLN A 245 4.36 4.67 37.47
CA GLN A 245 4.94 6.03 37.44
C GLN A 245 5.06 6.79 36.10
N GLN A 246 4.28 7.87 36.02
CA GLN A 246 4.51 9.04 35.18
C GLN A 246 5.37 10.06 35.95
N GLU A 247 6.27 10.76 35.26
CA GLU A 247 6.61 12.16 35.58
C GLU A 247 7.08 12.94 34.32
N PRO A 248 6.95 14.29 34.33
CA PRO A 248 6.76 15.12 33.16
C PRO A 248 8.00 15.93 32.78
N TRP A 249 8.15 16.30 31.50
CA TRP A 249 9.17 17.27 31.09
C TRP A 249 8.58 18.36 30.21
N SER A 250 8.73 19.58 30.71
CA SER A 250 8.18 20.85 30.24
C SER A 250 8.89 21.41 29.02
N ALA A 251 8.15 22.27 28.32
CA ALA A 251 8.56 23.10 27.20
C ALA A 251 9.62 24.15 27.58
N GLY A 252 10.50 24.44 26.63
CA GLY A 252 11.37 25.62 26.63
C GLY A 252 11.43 26.19 25.21
N SER A 253 10.75 27.32 25.02
CA SER A 253 10.84 28.21 23.87
C SER A 253 12.10 29.08 23.98
N GLU A 254 12.73 29.42 22.85
CA GLU A 254 13.27 30.76 22.57
C GLU A 254 13.85 30.83 21.13
N ASP A 255 13.29 31.72 20.31
CA ASP A 255 13.84 32.22 19.05
C ASP A 255 14.67 33.49 19.32
N PRO A 256 15.67 33.80 18.48
CA PRO A 256 15.66 35.15 17.91
C PRO A 256 16.04 35.25 16.42
N VAL A 257 15.16 35.98 15.70
CA VAL A 257 15.39 37.11 14.78
C VAL A 257 16.48 37.04 13.69
N ALA A 258 15.96 36.99 12.46
CA ALA A 258 16.32 37.76 11.26
C ALA A 258 17.77 38.21 11.02
N ALA A 259 18.45 37.46 10.15
CA ALA A 259 19.39 37.99 9.18
C ALA A 259 18.94 37.47 7.79
N GLY A 260 18.98 38.32 6.77
CA GLY A 260 18.59 37.98 5.40
C GLY A 260 19.25 36.68 4.95
N LEU A 261 18.43 35.74 4.50
CA LEU A 261 18.90 34.38 4.23
C LEU A 261 19.92 34.40 3.09
N PRO A 262 21.11 33.80 3.29
CA PRO A 262 22.05 33.59 2.20
C PRO A 262 21.39 32.74 1.11
N PRO A 263 21.80 32.87 -0.16
CA PRO A 263 21.32 32.00 -1.22
C PRO A 263 21.51 30.53 -0.80
N LEU A 264 20.50 29.69 -1.05
CA LEU A 264 20.57 28.27 -0.75
C LEU A 264 21.90 27.70 -1.31
N PRO A 265 22.65 26.91 -0.52
CA PRO A 265 23.91 26.35 -0.97
C PRO A 265 23.69 25.57 -2.29
N PRO A 266 24.64 25.61 -3.24
CA PRO A 266 24.52 24.96 -4.54
C PRO A 266 24.14 23.48 -4.46
N ALA A 267 24.51 22.79 -3.36
CA ALA A 267 24.17 21.40 -3.10
C ALA A 267 22.65 21.13 -2.94
N LEU A 268 21.84 22.16 -2.68
CA LEU A 268 20.38 22.08 -2.58
C LEU A 268 19.67 22.47 -3.88
N ARG A 269 20.40 22.97 -4.87
CA ARG A 269 19.81 23.43 -6.14
C ARG A 269 20.08 22.42 -7.25
N SER A 270 19.03 22.23 -8.05
CA SER A 270 19.00 21.57 -9.35
C SER A 270 19.07 20.04 -9.37
N ALA A 271 17.89 19.45 -9.56
CA ALA A 271 17.72 18.20 -10.27
C ALA A 271 16.34 18.21 -10.95
N ARG A 272 16.23 17.68 -12.17
CA ARG A 272 14.89 17.32 -12.70
C ARG A 272 14.34 16.22 -11.80
N TRP A 273 13.02 16.11 -11.65
CA TRP A 273 12.44 15.04 -10.83
C TRP A 273 13.00 13.65 -11.15
N ALA A 274 13.29 13.37 -12.43
CA ALA A 274 13.94 12.13 -12.87
C ALA A 274 15.32 11.86 -12.23
N GLU A 275 16.11 12.91 -11.97
CA GLU A 275 17.42 12.82 -11.30
C GLU A 275 17.26 12.67 -9.78
N VAL A 276 16.31 13.37 -9.16
CA VAL A 276 15.96 13.20 -7.73
C VAL A 276 15.46 11.77 -7.46
N ALA A 277 14.59 11.26 -8.34
CA ALA A 277 14.09 9.90 -8.30
C ALA A 277 15.22 8.86 -8.45
N ALA A 278 16.28 9.18 -9.22
CA ALA A 278 17.44 8.32 -9.38
C ALA A 278 18.38 8.30 -8.15
N THR A 279 18.41 9.37 -7.34
CA THR A 279 19.38 9.51 -6.25
C THR A 279 18.88 9.17 -4.84
N HIS A 280 17.57 9.13 -4.55
CA HIS A 280 16.92 8.52 -3.36
C HIS A 280 15.57 9.22 -3.09
N LEU A 281 14.51 8.44 -2.83
CA LEU A 281 13.25 8.93 -2.23
C LEU A 281 12.91 8.08 -0.99
N PRO A 282 12.43 8.67 0.13
CA PRO A 282 11.29 8.07 0.80
C PRO A 282 10.12 8.15 -0.18
N ALA A 283 9.62 7.00 -0.59
CA ALA A 283 8.47 6.95 -1.46
C ALA A 283 7.24 7.57 -0.79
N GLY A 284 6.45 8.32 -1.56
CA GLY A 284 5.14 8.76 -1.11
C GLY A 284 4.65 10.04 -1.77
N ASP A 285 5.51 11.04 -1.94
CA ASP A 285 5.02 12.37 -2.28
C ASP A 285 5.36 12.70 -3.74
N THR A 286 4.41 12.42 -4.63
CA THR A 286 4.42 12.97 -6.01
C THR A 286 3.91 14.40 -6.05
N GLU A 287 3.49 14.96 -4.92
CA GLU A 287 2.92 16.29 -4.77
C GLU A 287 3.69 17.10 -3.72
N CYS A 288 3.85 18.40 -3.96
CA CYS A 288 4.44 19.30 -2.99
C CYS A 288 3.42 19.59 -1.89
N VAL A 289 3.69 19.18 -0.65
CA VAL A 289 2.79 19.37 0.51
C VAL A 289 2.47 20.84 0.81
N VAL A 290 3.24 21.79 0.30
CA VAL A 290 3.03 23.23 0.53
C VAL A 290 1.96 23.81 -0.41
N CYS A 291 1.97 23.45 -1.69
CA CYS A 291 1.01 23.95 -2.69
C CYS A 291 0.01 22.89 -3.18
N ALA A 292 0.18 21.63 -2.77
CA ALA A 292 -0.56 20.45 -3.24
C ALA A 292 -0.46 20.17 -4.75
N TRP A 293 0.58 20.67 -5.42
CA TRP A 293 0.77 20.47 -6.86
C TRP A 293 1.79 19.39 -7.15
N SER A 294 1.65 18.73 -8.31
CA SER A 294 2.56 17.67 -8.74
C SER A 294 4.03 18.13 -8.82
N LEU A 295 4.92 17.35 -8.21
CA LEU A 295 6.38 17.46 -8.33
C LEU A 295 6.88 16.86 -9.66
N THR A 296 6.07 16.03 -10.34
CA THR A 296 6.41 15.42 -11.63
C THR A 296 6.09 16.34 -12.82
N GLY A 297 5.14 17.27 -12.66
CA GLY A 297 4.71 18.20 -13.71
C GLY A 297 5.83 19.09 -14.25
N ALA A 298 6.86 19.38 -13.44
CA ALA A 298 8.03 20.15 -13.89
C ALA A 298 8.85 19.43 -14.98
N ALA A 299 8.82 18.10 -15.05
CA ALA A 299 9.53 17.33 -16.06
C ALA A 299 8.76 17.31 -17.40
N GLU A 300 7.45 17.11 -17.34
CA GLU A 300 6.58 17.06 -18.52
C GLU A 300 6.42 18.44 -19.16
N ALA A 301 6.29 19.48 -18.34
CA ALA A 301 6.13 20.82 -18.84
C ALA A 301 7.44 21.41 -19.38
N GLY A 302 8.61 20.95 -18.89
CA GLY A 302 9.91 21.22 -19.52
C GLY A 302 10.11 20.48 -20.86
N ALA A 303 9.44 19.34 -21.10
CA ALA A 303 9.41 18.68 -22.40
C ALA A 303 8.44 19.39 -23.36
N ALA A 304 7.27 19.78 -22.87
CA ALA A 304 6.27 20.55 -23.61
C ALA A 304 6.75 21.97 -23.94
N ALA A 305 7.46 22.66 -23.05
CA ALA A 305 8.03 23.99 -23.32
C ALA A 305 9.19 23.93 -24.34
N ARG A 306 9.95 22.83 -24.38
CA ARG A 306 10.93 22.58 -25.46
C ARG A 306 10.26 22.29 -26.81
N ALA A 307 9.11 21.64 -26.80
CA ALA A 307 8.30 21.42 -27.99
C ALA A 307 7.55 22.71 -28.44
N ALA A 308 7.08 23.53 -27.49
CA ALA A 308 6.35 24.78 -27.75
C ALA A 308 7.28 25.96 -28.12
N ALA A 309 8.53 25.98 -27.62
CA ALA A 309 9.55 26.91 -28.12
C ALA A 309 9.88 26.69 -29.61
N ALA A 310 9.48 25.56 -30.20
CA ALA A 310 9.54 25.30 -31.64
C ALA A 310 8.29 25.76 -32.41
N GLY A 311 7.23 26.22 -31.74
CA GLY A 311 5.98 26.66 -32.35
C GLY A 311 5.35 27.82 -31.59
N GLY A 312 5.74 29.05 -31.93
CA GLY A 312 5.29 30.26 -31.24
C GLY A 312 3.80 30.56 -31.45
N GLY A 313 3.14 31.06 -30.39
CA GLY A 313 1.91 31.83 -30.52
C GLY A 313 0.90 31.74 -29.36
N GLY A 314 1.02 32.63 -28.38
CA GLY A 314 -0.08 33.44 -27.82
C GLY A 314 -1.07 32.85 -26.81
N GLY A 315 -1.15 33.48 -25.63
CA GLY A 315 -2.33 33.48 -24.74
C GLY A 315 -2.02 33.19 -23.27
N ALA A 316 -1.81 34.23 -22.46
CA ALA A 316 -1.59 34.12 -21.01
C ALA A 316 -2.90 34.30 -20.24
N GLU A 317 -3.56 33.20 -19.88
CA GLU A 317 -4.42 33.14 -18.68
C GLU A 317 -3.56 32.80 -17.46
N GLU A 318 -4.02 33.17 -16.26
CA GLU A 318 -3.32 33.00 -14.98
C GLU A 318 -2.88 31.55 -14.73
N ALA A 319 -1.72 31.21 -15.27
CA ALA A 319 -1.00 29.99 -14.96
C ALA A 319 -0.42 30.17 -13.56
N GLY A 320 -0.83 29.32 -12.61
CA GLY A 320 -0.03 29.16 -11.39
C GLY A 320 1.38 28.65 -11.73
N PRO A 321 2.22 28.35 -10.73
CA PRO A 321 3.68 28.25 -10.90
C PRO A 321 4.05 27.44 -12.14
N GLY A 322 4.77 28.14 -13.03
CA GLY A 322 4.90 27.77 -14.42
C GLY A 322 5.79 26.55 -14.65
N PRO A 323 5.88 26.09 -15.91
CA PRO A 323 6.50 24.82 -16.33
C PRO A 323 8.03 24.71 -16.15
N GLY A 324 8.64 25.51 -15.29
CA GLY A 324 10.06 25.52 -14.95
C GLY A 324 10.34 25.31 -13.46
N ASP A 325 9.37 24.80 -12.69
CA ASP A 325 9.51 24.63 -11.25
C ASP A 325 10.63 23.67 -10.88
N VAL A 326 11.74 24.26 -10.43
CA VAL A 326 12.85 23.53 -9.83
C VAL A 326 12.35 22.87 -8.55
N VAL A 327 12.56 21.57 -8.42
CA VAL A 327 12.33 20.84 -7.16
C VAL A 327 13.59 20.87 -6.30
N VAL A 328 13.40 20.97 -4.99
CA VAL A 328 14.47 20.99 -3.99
C VAL A 328 14.22 19.88 -2.99
N GLN A 329 15.24 19.04 -2.77
CA GLN A 329 15.26 18.06 -1.69
C GLN A 329 16.01 18.65 -0.49
N LEU A 330 15.36 18.66 0.67
CA LEU A 330 15.98 19.11 1.91
C LEU A 330 16.95 18.06 2.48
N GLY A 331 17.80 18.44 3.44
CA GLY A 331 18.70 17.49 4.12
C GLY A 331 17.97 16.33 4.80
N CYS A 332 16.71 16.54 5.21
CA CYS A 332 15.82 15.50 5.75
C CYS A 332 15.16 14.61 4.68
N ARG A 333 15.56 14.76 3.41
CA ARG A 333 15.09 14.00 2.22
C ARG A 333 13.66 14.25 1.74
N HIS A 334 12.93 15.19 2.32
CA HIS A 334 11.63 15.62 1.78
C HIS A 334 11.83 16.59 0.60
N THR A 335 10.94 16.51 -0.38
CA THR A 335 11.05 17.25 -1.64
C THR A 335 9.88 18.23 -1.80
N TYR A 336 10.19 19.43 -2.29
CA TYR A 336 9.23 20.52 -2.48
C TYR A 336 9.56 21.31 -3.75
N HIS A 337 8.64 22.13 -4.25
CA HIS A 337 9.00 23.17 -5.22
C HIS A 337 9.90 24.22 -4.57
N GLU A 338 10.92 24.71 -5.28
CA GLU A 338 11.86 25.70 -4.77
C GLU A 338 11.14 26.97 -4.27
N LEU A 339 10.14 27.43 -5.02
CA LEU A 339 9.31 28.59 -4.64
C LEU A 339 8.54 28.34 -3.34
N CYS A 340 8.00 27.14 -3.16
CA CYS A 340 7.30 26.76 -1.94
C CYS A 340 8.23 26.76 -0.72
N VAL A 341 9.46 26.25 -0.85
CA VAL A 341 10.45 26.29 0.25
C VAL A 341 10.84 27.73 0.57
N ARG A 342 11.12 28.54 -0.45
CA ARG A 342 11.47 29.96 -0.26
C ARG A 342 10.33 30.73 0.43
N GLN A 343 9.10 30.55 -0.04
CA GLN A 343 7.92 31.21 0.54
C GLN A 343 7.67 30.75 1.97
N MET A 344 7.83 29.45 2.25
CA MET A 344 7.74 28.90 3.60
C MET A 344 8.78 29.56 4.54
N MET A 345 10.04 29.64 4.12
CA MET A 345 11.10 30.26 4.92
C MET A 345 10.88 31.77 5.14
N MET A 346 10.30 32.46 4.16
CA MET A 346 10.06 33.92 4.24
C MET A 346 8.79 34.28 5.01
N GLN A 347 7.67 33.60 4.76
CA GLN A 347 6.35 34.00 5.29
C GLN A 347 6.01 33.34 6.62
N ARG A 348 6.39 32.08 6.82
CA ARG A 348 6.04 31.33 8.04
C ARG A 348 7.11 31.40 9.11
N GLN A 349 8.25 32.03 8.82
CA GLN A 349 9.46 32.07 9.65
C GLN A 349 9.97 30.69 10.10
N SER A 350 9.44 29.59 9.55
CA SER A 350 9.80 28.25 9.93
C SER A 350 11.08 27.84 9.20
N ARG A 351 12.16 27.66 9.96
CA ARG A 351 13.43 27.06 9.47
C ARG A 351 13.43 25.53 9.54
N SER A 352 12.25 24.93 9.71
CA SER A 352 12.06 23.49 9.87
C SER A 352 11.21 22.92 8.73
N CYS A 353 11.52 21.71 8.29
CA CYS A 353 10.71 20.94 7.36
C CYS A 353 9.28 20.74 7.90
N PRO A 354 8.23 20.97 7.10
CA PRO A 354 6.84 20.87 7.58
C PRO A 354 6.40 19.43 7.87
N LEU A 355 7.08 18.43 7.29
CA LEU A 355 6.75 17.01 7.50
C LEU A 355 7.42 16.43 8.76
N CYS A 356 8.73 16.59 8.91
CA CYS A 356 9.48 15.98 10.03
C CYS A 356 10.05 16.97 11.04
N ARG A 357 9.83 18.28 10.86
CA ARG A 357 10.35 19.35 11.73
C ARG A 357 11.89 19.44 11.81
N ALA A 358 12.63 18.67 11.01
CA ALA A 358 14.09 18.79 10.91
C ALA A 358 14.51 20.15 10.36
N ALA A 359 15.65 20.68 10.80
CA ALA A 359 16.17 21.96 10.32
C ALA A 359 16.47 21.91 8.81
N VAL A 360 16.10 22.98 8.10
CA VAL A 360 16.29 23.12 6.64
C VAL A 360 17.76 23.36 6.28
N CYS A 361 18.57 23.86 7.23
CA CYS A 361 19.97 24.29 7.04
C CYS A 361 20.99 23.38 7.78
N GLY A 362 20.83 22.07 7.67
CA GLY A 362 21.80 21.08 8.21
C GLY A 362 22.82 20.64 7.17
#